data_AF-A0A7Z1QJ99-F1
#
_entry.id   AF-A0A7Z1QJ99-F1
#
_cell.length_a   1.000
_cell.length_b   1.000
_cell.length_c   1.000
_cell.angle_alpha   90.00
_cell.angle_beta   90.00
_cell.angle_gamma   90.00
#
_symmetry.space_group_name_H-M   'P 1'
#
loop_
_entity.id
_entity.type
_entity.pdbx_description
1 polymer ?
#
loop_
_entity_poly.entity_id
_entity_poly.type
_entity_poly.pdbx_seq_one_letter_code
_entity_poly.pdbx_strand_id
1 'polypeptide(L)'
;SAAFGLDQSLIRKLIEVKSPQLREMVVQEMNNSPERQLAFRIWAKNIMETRRGGNDIRTLGFMSESVADAVEQRTGEPPARLLAMSGKNVLHADSDKHHTDEIALSPDDFALLPSLLAHPKAVLWDKRHNNLMYLIDTKDGTAKIAVNAPYSIKRQPDQLDVIVNVYRVENMDKLKSDIQGGQLELLEGRVD
;
A
#
# COMPACT_ATOMS: atom_id res chain seq x y z
N SER A 1 -13.04 0.48 -12.25
CA SER A 1 -12.61 0.78 -13.64
C SER A 1 -12.20 -0.52 -14.35
N ALA A 2 -12.07 -0.52 -15.69
CA ALA A 2 -11.67 -1.72 -16.45
C ALA A 2 -10.28 -2.28 -16.07
N ALA A 3 -9.35 -1.41 -15.67
CA ALA A 3 -8.00 -1.82 -15.24
C ALA A 3 -7.99 -2.59 -13.90
N PHE A 4 -8.86 -2.22 -12.95
CA PHE A 4 -8.88 -2.86 -11.63
C PHE A 4 -9.29 -4.34 -11.70
N GLY A 5 -10.35 -4.67 -12.46
CA GLY A 5 -10.78 -6.07 -12.63
C GLY A 5 -9.77 -6.93 -13.40
N LEU A 6 -9.01 -6.31 -14.32
CA LEU A 6 -7.90 -6.98 -15.00
C LEU A 6 -6.79 -7.34 -14.00
N ASP A 7 -6.47 -6.45 -13.06
CA ASP A 7 -5.44 -6.69 -12.03
C ASP A 7 -5.80 -7.84 -11.10
N GLN A 8 -7.07 -7.90 -10.68
CA GLN A 8 -7.59 -9.01 -9.90
C GLN A 8 -7.46 -10.34 -10.65
N SER A 9 -7.77 -10.34 -11.95
CA SER A 9 -7.64 -11.55 -12.78
C SER A 9 -6.18 -11.95 -12.99
N LEU A 10 -5.31 -10.97 -13.20
CA LEU A 10 -3.88 -11.18 -13.42
C LEU A 10 -3.20 -11.75 -12.17
N ILE A 11 -3.43 -11.17 -10.99
CA ILE A 11 -2.75 -11.64 -9.78
C ILE A 11 -3.17 -13.07 -9.42
N ARG A 12 -4.44 -13.43 -9.64
CA ARG A 12 -4.92 -14.82 -9.49
C ARG A 12 -4.16 -15.79 -10.37
N LYS A 13 -3.97 -15.43 -11.64
CA LYS A 13 -3.19 -16.24 -12.57
C LYS A 13 -1.71 -16.26 -12.25
N LEU A 14 -1.18 -15.15 -11.72
CA LEU A 14 0.21 -15.09 -11.33
C LEU A 14 0.52 -16.02 -10.15
N ILE A 15 -0.39 -16.13 -9.16
CA ILE A 15 -0.22 -17.04 -8.02
C ILE A 15 -0.21 -18.52 -8.46
N GLU A 16 -0.86 -18.87 -9.58
CA GLU A 16 -0.79 -20.23 -10.16
C GLU A 16 0.61 -20.56 -10.74
N VAL A 17 1.45 -19.55 -11.02
CA VAL A 17 2.82 -19.75 -11.52
C VAL A 17 3.71 -20.28 -10.40
N LYS A 18 4.29 -21.47 -10.58
CA LYS A 18 5.06 -22.16 -9.53
C LYS A 18 6.38 -21.48 -9.16
N SER A 19 7.03 -20.78 -10.09
CA SER A 19 8.33 -20.14 -9.83
C SER A 19 8.14 -18.80 -9.12
N PRO A 20 8.63 -18.65 -7.86
CA PRO A 20 8.59 -17.37 -7.16
C PRO A 20 9.37 -16.28 -7.90
N GLN A 21 10.49 -16.63 -8.53
CA GLN A 21 11.31 -15.67 -9.27
C GLN A 21 10.57 -15.08 -10.47
N LEU A 22 9.82 -15.92 -11.21
CA LEU A 22 8.99 -15.43 -12.32
C LEU A 22 7.83 -14.56 -11.81
N ARG A 23 7.23 -14.91 -10.67
CA ARG A 23 6.18 -14.07 -10.07
C ARG A 23 6.73 -12.70 -9.67
N GLU A 24 7.87 -12.67 -8.98
CA GLU A 24 8.54 -11.44 -8.57
C GLU A 24 8.89 -10.53 -9.76
N MET A 25 9.44 -11.10 -10.86
CA MET A 25 9.71 -10.33 -12.07
C MET A 25 8.46 -9.66 -12.65
N VAL A 26 7.33 -10.38 -12.68
CA VAL A 26 6.06 -9.83 -13.18
C VAL A 26 5.53 -8.77 -12.21
N VAL A 27 5.60 -8.99 -10.90
CA VAL A 27 5.21 -8.02 -9.87
C VAL A 27 6.00 -6.72 -10.04
N GLN A 28 7.32 -6.81 -10.21
CA GLN A 28 8.19 -5.65 -10.41
C GLN A 28 7.83 -4.87 -11.68
N GLU A 29 7.65 -5.56 -12.81
CA GLU A 29 7.24 -4.92 -14.07
C GLU A 29 5.90 -4.20 -13.92
N MET A 30 4.94 -4.83 -13.24
CA MET A 30 3.62 -4.27 -13.03
C MET A 30 3.61 -3.06 -12.09
N ASN A 31 4.43 -3.08 -11.03
CA ASN A 31 4.62 -1.96 -10.11
C ASN A 31 5.31 -0.77 -10.78
N ASN A 32 6.18 -1.03 -11.76
CA ASN A 32 6.94 -0.02 -12.49
C ASN A 32 6.25 0.53 -13.74
N SER A 33 5.06 0.03 -14.11
CA SER A 33 4.32 0.50 -15.30
C SER A 33 3.95 1.99 -15.20
N PRO A 34 4.49 2.85 -16.09
CA PRO A 34 4.20 4.29 -16.09
C PRO A 34 2.71 4.60 -16.31
N GLU A 35 2.01 3.79 -17.12
CA GLU A 35 0.60 3.97 -17.44
C GLU A 35 -0.28 3.74 -16.21
N ARG A 36 0.05 2.73 -15.38
CA ARG A 36 -0.66 2.44 -14.13
C ARG A 36 -0.47 3.57 -13.13
N GLN A 37 0.78 4.01 -12.96
CA GLN A 37 1.12 5.11 -12.07
C GLN A 37 0.43 6.42 -12.51
N LEU A 38 0.39 6.72 -13.81
CA LEU A 38 -0.32 7.87 -14.36
C LEU A 38 -1.84 7.77 -14.15
N ALA A 39 -2.43 6.60 -14.37
CA ALA A 39 -3.86 6.39 -14.18
C ALA A 39 -4.28 6.61 -12.72
N PHE A 40 -3.46 6.16 -11.76
CA PHE A 40 -3.67 6.44 -10.35
C PHE A 40 -3.55 7.93 -10.04
N ARG A 41 -2.49 8.60 -10.54
CA ARG A 41 -2.27 10.03 -10.32
C ARG A 41 -3.48 10.88 -10.73
N ILE A 42 -4.00 10.64 -11.93
CA ILE A 42 -5.19 11.34 -12.45
C ILE A 42 -6.41 11.08 -11.56
N TRP A 43 -6.61 9.82 -11.17
CA TRP A 43 -7.74 9.41 -10.34
C TRP A 43 -7.70 10.04 -8.94
N ALA A 44 -6.56 9.97 -8.25
CA ALA A 44 -6.38 10.51 -6.90
C ALA A 44 -6.59 12.03 -6.89
N LYS A 45 -5.98 12.74 -7.85
CA LYS A 45 -6.15 14.19 -8.02
C LYS A 45 -7.62 14.58 -8.20
N ASN A 46 -8.34 13.88 -9.08
CA ASN A 46 -9.75 14.14 -9.30
C ASN A 46 -10.60 13.92 -8.03
N ILE A 47 -10.30 12.89 -7.23
CA ILE A 47 -11.02 12.66 -5.96
C ILE A 47 -10.74 13.77 -4.96
N MET A 48 -9.49 14.19 -4.82
CA MET A 48 -9.09 15.26 -3.91
C MET A 48 -9.75 16.60 -4.28
N GLU A 49 -9.76 16.94 -5.57
CA GLU A 49 -10.37 18.19 -6.07
C GLU A 49 -11.90 18.18 -5.95
N THR A 50 -12.55 17.09 -6.36
CA THR A 50 -14.02 17.02 -6.37
C THR A 50 -14.62 16.67 -5.02
N ARG A 51 -13.80 16.16 -4.09
CA ARG A 51 -14.20 15.52 -2.84
C ARG A 51 -15.22 14.38 -3.03
N ARG A 52 -15.25 13.75 -4.22
CA ARG A 52 -16.18 12.67 -4.58
C ARG A 52 -15.43 11.35 -4.79
N GLY A 53 -15.14 10.66 -3.69
CA GLY A 53 -14.44 9.36 -3.71
C GLY A 53 -15.34 8.14 -3.97
N GLY A 54 -16.62 8.21 -3.58
CA GLY A 54 -17.58 7.12 -3.81
C GLY A 54 -17.11 5.75 -3.27
N ASN A 55 -17.44 4.68 -3.99
CA ASN A 55 -16.92 3.33 -3.75
C ASN A 55 -15.93 2.89 -4.84
N ASP A 56 -15.35 3.84 -5.59
CA ASP A 56 -14.35 3.50 -6.61
C ASP A 56 -13.07 3.02 -5.92
N ILE A 57 -12.44 2.02 -6.52
CA ILE A 57 -11.23 1.36 -5.99
C ILE A 57 -10.19 1.35 -7.09
N ARG A 58 -8.95 1.66 -6.73
CA ARG A 58 -7.79 1.58 -7.61
C ARG A 58 -6.68 0.77 -7.00
N THR A 59 -6.03 0.00 -7.88
CA THR A 59 -4.76 -0.65 -7.61
C THR A 59 -3.68 0.41 -7.40
N LEU A 60 -2.90 0.22 -6.35
CA LEU A 60 -1.67 0.96 -6.07
C LEU A 60 -0.44 0.17 -6.52
N GLY A 61 -0.50 -1.14 -6.42
CA GLY A 61 0.57 -2.04 -6.80
C GLY A 61 0.27 -3.48 -6.38
N PHE A 62 1.28 -4.32 -6.49
CA PHE A 62 1.25 -5.72 -6.16
C PHE A 62 2.31 -5.98 -5.08
N MET A 63 1.99 -6.86 -4.14
CA MET A 63 2.88 -7.22 -3.04
C MET A 63 4.05 -8.06 -3.58
N SER A 64 5.27 -7.79 -3.12
CA SER A 64 6.43 -8.61 -3.45
C SER A 64 6.28 -10.04 -2.93
N GLU A 65 7.00 -10.98 -3.52
CA GLU A 65 6.97 -12.37 -3.11
C GLU A 65 7.42 -12.54 -1.65
N SER A 66 8.50 -11.88 -1.25
CA SER A 66 9.04 -11.97 0.11
C SER A 66 8.12 -11.35 1.17
N VAL A 67 7.45 -10.23 0.88
CA VAL A 67 6.42 -9.70 1.80
C VAL A 67 5.22 -10.65 1.87
N ALA A 68 4.78 -11.20 0.74
CA ALA A 68 3.63 -12.11 0.73
C ALA A 68 3.88 -13.39 1.53
N ASP A 69 5.06 -13.99 1.37
CA ASP A 69 5.48 -15.16 2.15
C ASP A 69 5.58 -14.81 3.65
N ALA A 70 6.08 -13.62 3.98
CA ALA A 70 6.17 -13.13 5.36
C ALA A 70 4.78 -12.93 6.00
N VAL A 71 3.78 -12.45 5.23
CA VAL A 71 2.40 -12.35 5.72
C VAL A 71 1.82 -13.73 5.97
N GLU A 72 1.91 -14.64 5.01
CA GLU A 72 1.36 -16.01 5.12
C GLU A 72 1.93 -16.76 6.33
N GLN A 73 3.24 -16.64 6.59
CA GLN A 73 3.89 -17.23 7.76
C GLN A 73 3.33 -16.70 9.10
N ARG A 74 2.81 -15.46 9.13
CA ARG A 74 2.31 -14.79 10.34
C ARG A 74 0.81 -14.97 10.53
N THR A 75 0.04 -15.03 9.45
CA THR A 75 -1.42 -15.09 9.48
C THR A 75 -1.94 -16.52 9.29
N GLY A 76 -1.14 -17.42 8.70
CA GLY A 76 -1.59 -18.74 8.24
C GLY A 76 -2.44 -18.69 6.97
N GLU A 77 -2.65 -17.51 6.39
CA GLU A 77 -3.45 -17.31 5.17
C GLU A 77 -2.65 -16.49 4.14
N PRO A 78 -2.60 -16.92 2.87
CA PRO A 78 -1.93 -16.16 1.83
C PRO A 78 -2.63 -14.81 1.61
N PRO A 79 -1.89 -13.70 1.48
CA PRO A 79 -2.48 -12.40 1.16
C PRO A 79 -3.02 -12.37 -0.26
N ALA A 80 -3.85 -11.37 -0.57
CA ALA A 80 -4.40 -11.20 -1.92
C ALA A 80 -3.33 -10.78 -2.96
N ARG A 81 -2.22 -10.22 -2.47
CA ARG A 81 -1.08 -9.68 -3.24
C ARG A 81 -1.44 -8.52 -4.16
N LEU A 82 -2.60 -7.89 -3.94
CA LEU A 82 -3.09 -6.74 -4.71
C LEU A 82 -3.36 -5.57 -3.76
N LEU A 83 -2.45 -4.60 -3.76
CA LEU A 83 -2.55 -3.39 -2.95
C LEU A 83 -3.58 -2.47 -3.60
N ALA A 84 -4.63 -2.12 -2.87
CA ALA A 84 -5.71 -1.31 -3.37
C ALA A 84 -6.14 -0.22 -2.39
N MET A 85 -6.65 0.87 -2.95
CA MET A 85 -7.16 2.00 -2.19
C MET A 85 -8.53 2.40 -2.73
N SER A 86 -9.48 2.66 -1.82
CA SER A 86 -10.79 3.21 -2.19
C SER A 86 -10.76 4.74 -2.19
N GLY A 87 -11.69 5.37 -2.91
CA GLY A 87 -11.85 6.82 -2.84
C GLY A 87 -12.17 7.33 -1.44
N LYS A 88 -12.76 6.52 -0.56
CA LYS A 88 -12.93 6.86 0.86
C LYS A 88 -11.60 6.94 1.60
N ASN A 89 -10.67 6.03 1.31
CA ASN A 89 -9.32 6.07 1.90
C ASN A 89 -8.57 7.32 1.42
N VAL A 90 -8.73 7.72 0.16
CA VAL A 90 -8.17 8.99 -0.36
C VAL A 90 -8.69 10.19 0.43
N LEU A 91 -10.01 10.32 0.57
CA LEU A 91 -10.61 11.44 1.31
C LEU A 91 -10.27 11.41 2.81
N HIS A 92 -10.12 10.22 3.38
CA HIS A 92 -9.70 10.08 4.78
C HIS A 92 -8.26 10.51 4.97
N ALA A 93 -7.34 10.05 4.11
CA ALA A 93 -5.94 10.46 4.15
C ALA A 93 -5.80 11.98 3.98
N ASP A 94 -6.58 12.58 3.08
CA ASP A 94 -6.65 14.01 2.82
C ASP A 94 -7.79 14.71 3.60
N SER A 95 -7.92 14.40 4.89
CA SER A 95 -8.95 14.99 5.76
C SER A 95 -8.43 16.21 6.51
N ASP A 96 -9.31 17.16 6.84
CA ASP A 96 -8.96 18.39 7.59
C ASP A 96 -8.26 18.08 8.91
N LYS A 97 -8.63 16.96 9.56
CA LYS A 97 -7.95 16.48 10.76
C LYS A 97 -6.47 16.21 10.52
N HIS A 98 -6.12 15.47 9.45
CA HIS A 98 -4.72 15.17 9.17
C HIS A 98 -3.92 16.39 8.70
N HIS A 99 -4.59 17.36 8.08
CA HIS A 99 -3.97 18.66 7.79
C HIS A 99 -3.72 19.46 9.06
N THR A 100 -4.68 19.47 9.99
CA THR A 100 -4.54 20.15 11.30
C THR A 100 -3.43 19.51 12.15
N ASP A 101 -3.34 18.18 12.10
CA ASP A 101 -2.31 17.41 12.79
C ASP A 101 -0.97 17.40 12.03
N GLU A 102 -0.86 18.10 10.88
CA GLU A 102 0.35 18.19 10.03
C GLU A 102 0.92 16.84 9.52
N ILE A 103 0.08 15.78 9.53
CA ILE A 103 0.46 14.42 9.09
C ILE A 103 -0.03 14.05 7.69
N ALA A 104 -0.84 14.91 7.06
CA ALA A 104 -1.30 14.70 5.69
C ALA A 104 -0.12 14.73 4.70
N LEU A 105 -0.17 13.85 3.69
CA LEU A 105 0.77 13.92 2.57
C LEU A 105 0.44 15.14 1.70
N SER A 106 1.46 15.70 1.04
CA SER A 106 1.19 16.67 -0.02
C SER A 106 0.40 16.00 -1.15
N PRO A 107 -0.43 16.74 -1.91
CA PRO A 107 -1.10 16.17 -3.08
C PRO A 107 -0.13 15.54 -4.09
N ASP A 108 1.06 16.13 -4.24
CA ASP A 108 2.10 15.62 -5.14
C ASP A 108 2.66 14.27 -4.65
N ASP A 109 3.03 14.16 -3.36
CA ASP A 109 3.49 12.88 -2.80
C ASP A 109 2.40 11.81 -2.85
N PHE A 110 1.15 12.19 -2.57
CA PHE A 110 0.02 11.27 -2.63
C PHE A 110 -0.18 10.72 -4.05
N ALA A 111 -0.04 11.58 -5.06
CA ALA A 111 -0.22 11.18 -6.45
C ALA A 111 0.93 10.29 -6.97
N LEU A 112 2.02 10.17 -6.20
CA LEU A 112 3.18 9.29 -6.46
C LEU A 112 3.13 7.98 -5.65
N LEU A 113 2.09 7.72 -4.85
CA LEU A 113 2.00 6.52 -4.02
C LEU A 113 2.31 5.20 -4.74
N PRO A 114 1.81 4.92 -5.97
CA PRO A 114 2.18 3.71 -6.70
C PRO A 114 3.69 3.57 -6.92
N SER A 115 4.36 4.62 -7.40
CA SER A 115 5.81 4.60 -7.64
C SER A 115 6.61 4.50 -6.35
N LEU A 116 6.12 5.12 -5.27
CA LEU A 116 6.78 5.07 -3.96
C LEU A 116 6.62 3.67 -3.31
N LEU A 117 5.48 3.01 -3.52
CA LEU A 117 5.23 1.63 -3.07
C LEU A 117 5.98 0.59 -3.91
N ALA A 118 6.31 0.88 -5.16
CA ALA A 118 7.16 0.01 -5.98
C ALA A 118 8.59 -0.07 -5.44
N HIS A 119 9.04 0.97 -4.72
CA HIS A 119 10.38 1.08 -4.15
C HIS A 119 10.30 1.60 -2.70
N PRO A 120 9.73 0.84 -1.76
CA PRO A 120 9.60 1.28 -0.39
C PRO A 120 10.98 1.33 0.26
N LYS A 121 11.16 2.26 1.20
CA LYS A 121 12.34 2.34 2.06
C LYS A 121 12.45 1.11 2.96
N ALA A 122 11.32 0.69 3.53
CA ALA A 122 11.20 -0.51 4.32
C ALA A 122 9.77 -1.03 4.33
N VAL A 123 9.63 -2.33 4.60
CA VAL A 123 8.34 -2.95 4.91
C VAL A 123 8.44 -3.57 6.29
N LEU A 124 7.49 -3.23 7.15
CA LEU A 124 7.41 -3.69 8.53
C LEU A 124 6.14 -4.49 8.76
N TRP A 125 6.17 -5.39 9.75
CA TRP A 125 4.99 -5.99 10.34
C TRP A 125 4.66 -5.30 11.67
N ASP A 126 3.45 -4.78 11.81
CA ASP A 126 2.93 -4.23 13.06
C ASP A 126 2.20 -5.32 13.85
N LYS A 127 2.79 -5.77 14.96
CA LYS A 127 2.22 -6.83 15.81
C LYS A 127 1.04 -6.35 16.65
N ARG A 128 0.86 -5.04 16.83
CA ARG A 128 -0.26 -4.49 17.60
C ARG A 128 -1.54 -4.54 16.78
N HIS A 129 -1.42 -4.24 15.48
CA HIS A 129 -2.56 -4.14 14.57
C HIS A 129 -2.69 -5.33 13.60
N ASN A 130 -1.70 -6.24 13.59
CA ASN A 130 -1.59 -7.37 12.66
C ASN A 130 -1.72 -6.94 11.20
N ASN A 131 -0.91 -5.95 10.81
CA ASN A 131 -0.91 -5.41 9.46
C ASN A 131 0.49 -5.07 8.96
N LEU A 132 0.61 -4.90 7.66
CA LEU A 132 1.83 -4.41 7.03
C LEU A 132 1.92 -2.89 7.18
N MET A 133 3.14 -2.41 7.34
CA MET A 133 3.46 -0.98 7.31
C MET A 133 4.60 -0.74 6.31
N TYR A 134 4.27 -0.13 5.18
CA TYR A 134 5.27 0.33 4.22
C TYR A 134 5.77 1.70 4.64
N LEU A 135 7.08 1.89 4.64
CA LEU A 135 7.72 3.19 4.77
C LEU A 135 8.19 3.63 3.39
N ILE A 136 7.85 4.85 3.03
CA ILE A 136 8.22 5.46 1.75
C ILE A 136 8.91 6.80 2.00
N ASP A 137 9.87 7.14 1.14
CA ASP A 137 10.46 8.46 1.14
C ASP A 137 9.55 9.41 0.37
N THR A 138 9.20 10.53 1.00
CA THR A 138 8.43 11.62 0.40
C THR A 138 9.32 12.86 0.33
N LYS A 139 8.85 13.91 -0.37
CA LYS A 139 9.63 15.13 -0.53
C LYS A 139 10.06 15.76 0.80
N ASP A 140 9.20 15.68 1.83
CA ASP A 140 9.45 16.31 3.13
C ASP A 140 9.70 15.28 4.26
N GLY A 141 10.16 14.07 3.94
CA GLY A 141 10.62 13.09 4.93
C GLY A 141 10.18 11.66 4.62
N THR A 142 9.69 10.95 5.63
CA THR A 142 9.19 9.58 5.49
C THR A 142 7.69 9.55 5.76
N ALA A 143 6.94 8.82 4.95
CA ALA A 143 5.55 8.49 5.21
C ALA A 143 5.38 6.99 5.47
N LYS A 144 4.37 6.65 6.27
CA LYS A 144 3.94 5.28 6.56
C LYS A 144 2.60 5.01 5.92
N ILE A 145 2.46 3.80 5.39
CA ILE A 145 1.26 3.30 4.72
C ILE A 145 0.88 2.00 5.41
N ALA A 146 -0.27 1.98 6.09
CA ALA A 146 -0.78 0.78 6.75
C ALA A 146 -1.66 -0.03 5.78
N VAL A 147 -1.35 -1.30 5.62
CA VAL A 147 -2.03 -2.22 4.70
C VAL A 147 -2.51 -3.44 5.47
N ASN A 148 -3.82 -3.66 5.49
CA ASN A 148 -4.39 -4.89 6.02
C ASN A 148 -4.35 -5.98 4.95
N ALA A 149 -3.78 -7.14 5.28
CA ALA A 149 -3.58 -8.24 4.34
C ALA A 149 -3.74 -9.62 5.04
N PRO A 150 -4.63 -10.52 4.55
CA PRO A 150 -5.68 -10.28 3.57
C PRO A 150 -6.84 -9.43 4.14
N TYR A 151 -7.51 -8.63 3.32
CA TYR A 151 -8.68 -7.85 3.73
C TYR A 151 -9.90 -8.08 2.83
N SER A 152 -11.07 -8.25 3.45
CA SER A 152 -12.34 -8.42 2.72
C SER A 152 -13.09 -7.09 2.65
N ILE A 153 -13.30 -6.57 1.44
CA ILE A 153 -14.14 -5.38 1.23
C ILE A 153 -15.59 -5.81 1.01
N LYS A 154 -16.51 -5.23 1.77
CA LYS A 154 -17.96 -5.44 1.59
C LYS A 154 -18.39 -5.08 0.16
N ARG A 155 -19.08 -6.00 -0.52
CA ARG A 155 -19.52 -5.88 -1.94
C ARG A 155 -18.39 -6.00 -2.98
N GLN A 156 -17.19 -6.41 -2.58
CA GLN A 156 -16.19 -6.94 -3.51
C GLN A 156 -16.09 -8.45 -3.25
N PRO A 157 -16.40 -9.31 -4.24
CA PRO A 157 -16.32 -10.76 -4.06
C PRO A 157 -14.88 -11.25 -3.90
N ASP A 158 -13.91 -10.44 -4.33
CA ASP A 158 -12.49 -10.77 -4.35
C ASP A 158 -11.79 -10.18 -3.11
N GLN A 159 -10.87 -10.94 -2.52
CA GLN A 159 -9.99 -10.43 -1.47
C GLN A 159 -8.99 -9.43 -2.05
N LEU A 160 -8.67 -8.41 -1.28
CA LEU A 160 -7.74 -7.33 -1.62
C LEU A 160 -6.89 -7.01 -0.41
N ASP A 161 -5.69 -6.50 -0.62
CA ASP A 161 -4.89 -5.94 0.47
C ASP A 161 -5.12 -4.43 0.48
N VAL A 162 -5.81 -3.95 1.51
CA VAL A 162 -6.38 -2.60 1.48
C VAL A 162 -5.53 -1.65 2.29
N ILE A 163 -5.21 -0.53 1.65
CA ILE A 163 -4.56 0.58 2.33
C ILE A 163 -5.58 1.25 3.22
N VAL A 164 -5.35 1.14 4.52
CA VAL A 164 -6.22 1.72 5.54
C VAL A 164 -5.90 3.20 5.68
N ASN A 165 -4.61 3.49 5.87
CA ASN A 165 -4.10 4.79 6.30
C ASN A 165 -2.77 5.12 5.63
N VAL A 166 -2.56 6.41 5.36
CA VAL A 166 -1.33 6.96 4.78
C VAL A 166 -1.01 8.29 5.45
N TYR A 167 0.12 8.36 6.18
CA TYR A 167 0.50 9.54 6.97
C TYR A 167 2.00 9.77 6.95
N ARG A 168 2.43 11.02 7.15
CA ARG A 168 3.82 11.33 7.47
C ARG A 168 4.23 10.71 8.81
N VAL A 169 5.50 10.35 8.93
CA VAL A 169 6.10 9.90 10.19
C VAL A 169 6.67 11.13 10.90
N GLU A 170 5.98 11.60 11.95
CA GLU A 170 6.41 12.78 12.71
C GLU A 170 7.60 12.50 13.62
N ASN A 171 7.70 11.28 14.16
CA ASN A 171 8.71 10.91 15.14
C ASN A 171 9.40 9.61 14.77
N MET A 172 10.55 9.75 14.10
CA MET A 172 11.40 8.62 13.69
C MET A 172 12.01 7.89 14.89
N ASP A 173 12.30 8.58 16.00
CA ASP A 173 12.85 7.94 17.20
C ASP A 173 11.85 7.00 17.86
N LYS A 174 10.57 7.39 17.88
CA LYS A 174 9.48 6.52 18.33
C LYS A 174 9.35 5.29 17.45
N LEU A 175 9.42 5.46 16.12
CA LEU A 175 9.39 4.34 15.18
C LEU A 175 10.55 3.36 15.44
N LYS A 176 11.77 3.88 15.62
CA LYS A 176 12.96 3.07 15.96
C LYS A 176 12.81 2.37 17.31
N SER A 177 12.28 3.07 18.30
CA SER A 177 11.99 2.48 19.63
C SER A 177 10.96 1.37 19.54
N ASP A 178 9.93 1.50 18.71
CA ASP A 178 8.91 0.46 18.50
C ASP A 178 9.51 -0.77 17.79
N ILE A 179 10.48 -0.58 16.88
CA ILE A 179 11.25 -1.67 16.27
C ILE A 179 12.14 -2.37 17.31
N GLN A 180 12.93 -1.60 18.07
CA GLN A 180 13.82 -2.14 19.12
C GLN A 180 13.03 -2.86 20.22
N GLY A 181 11.85 -2.35 20.57
CA GLY A 181 10.92 -2.97 21.51
C GLY A 181 10.16 -4.17 20.95
N GLY A 182 10.41 -4.56 19.69
CA GLY A 182 9.84 -5.74 19.04
C GLY A 182 8.35 -5.61 18.66
N GLN A 183 7.79 -4.40 18.72
CA GLN A 183 6.40 -4.09 18.40
C GLN A 183 6.20 -3.96 16.89
N LEU A 184 7.22 -3.43 16.21
CA LEU A 184 7.37 -3.44 14.77
C LEU A 184 8.51 -4.39 14.41
N GLU A 185 8.33 -5.16 13.34
CA GLU A 185 9.33 -6.10 12.85
C GLU A 185 9.71 -5.75 11.41
N LEU A 186 11.00 -5.59 11.14
CA LEU A 186 11.49 -5.31 9.79
C LEU A 186 11.41 -6.58 8.92
N LEU A 187 10.66 -6.51 7.82
CA LEU A 187 10.53 -7.58 6.84
C LEU A 187 11.48 -7.37 5.67
N GLU A 188 11.54 -6.13 5.16
CA GLU A 188 12.36 -5.75 4.01
C GLU A 188 12.91 -4.33 4.16
N GLY A 189 14.01 -4.04 3.47
CA GLY A 189 14.62 -2.71 3.41
C GLY A 189 15.33 -2.33 4.71
N ARG A 190 15.32 -1.04 5.05
CA ARG A 190 16.03 -0.51 6.23
C ARG A 190 15.37 0.74 6.80
N VAL A 191 15.53 0.93 8.11
CA VAL A 191 15.10 2.15 8.82
C VAL A 191 16.35 2.83 9.37
N ASP A 192 16.79 3.88 8.69
CA ASP A 192 17.96 4.69 9.08
C ASP A 192 17.61 5.73 10.16
#